data_AF-A0A8K0BE75-F1
#
_entry.id   AF-A0A8K0BE75-F1
#
_cell.length_a   1.000
_cell.length_b   1.000
_cell.length_c   1.000
_cell.angle_alpha   90.00
_cell.angle_beta   90.00
_cell.angle_gamma   90.00
#
_symmetry.space_group_name_H-M   'P 1'
#
loop_
_entity.id
_entity.type
_entity.pdbx_description
1 polymer ?
#
loop_
_entity_poly.entity_id
_entity_poly.type
_entity_poly.pdbx_seq_one_letter_code
_entity_poly.pdbx_strand_id
1 'polypeptide(L)'
;GLGLGLGGEPEPAPGPGPGPGPAAPSGAQCLEHDCFGIFWAARPFAEASAECERGGGHLMTVRSTVAEDAIALLLQNRSGRLWLGLRLPLPLACTEPAQRLRGFQWVTGDRRTDYSNWAPSERRCGERCVTVSRELRWEERRCEEPADGFLCEYNYAGSCPRLPPAEGLPVTYATPFGARGGDFLALPPGSSAVVPALGLELRCDEEGESEGLRWGRAAPGAWPCRLANGGCEGACGEEGGRPRCSCPDGKVLAPDGRGCSSPCAGAPCQHHCVVADATFLCMCESGYRLAADGSSCEDDDDCAVLPRLCEQVCVNTEGGFECRCHRGYEMLEGRCRPVSRCYEAPCEQRCEDVPGGYRCGCFPGYAVDPRVPTRCLLHCNRSQCPAQCDPHSLSCECPEGFLLDDDADSGQVCVDIDECDMNFCQHNCTNRPGSYECHCHAGYQLLDQNHCVKIPEDDREGEYSGDFGPGPQTPIPSRTPPKAEHLHPGVLVGIAVGALSAALALLALGYHLAKKRCRPPATMDYKCSGPHEKEMGLQPVASGCAA
;
A
#
# COMPACT_ATOMS: atom_id res chain seq x y z
N GLY A 1 -53.08 15.03 64.99
CA GLY A 1 -52.57 14.37 63.78
C GLY A 1 -52.04 15.42 62.85
N LEU A 2 -50.80 15.25 62.39
CA LEU A 2 -50.08 16.14 61.47
C LEU A 2 -50.87 16.40 60.18
N GLY A 3 -50.96 17.67 59.78
CA GLY A 3 -51.40 18.08 58.43
C GLY A 3 -50.27 18.85 57.77
N LEU A 4 -49.53 18.17 56.89
CA LEU A 4 -48.45 18.72 56.08
C LEU A 4 -49.04 19.58 54.94
N GLY A 5 -48.51 20.79 54.76
CA GLY A 5 -48.75 21.61 53.59
C GLY A 5 -47.91 21.13 52.40
N LEU A 6 -48.53 21.05 51.23
CA LEU A 6 -47.84 20.93 49.95
C LEU A 6 -48.09 22.22 49.17
N GLY A 7 -47.01 22.92 48.86
CA GLY A 7 -46.99 24.12 48.03
C GLY A 7 -47.30 23.79 46.57
N GLY A 8 -48.09 24.63 45.93
CA GLY A 8 -48.25 24.63 44.48
C GLY A 8 -47.04 25.29 43.82
N GLU A 9 -46.45 24.59 42.85
CA GLU A 9 -45.50 25.15 41.90
C GLU A 9 -46.20 26.19 41.00
N PRO A 10 -45.55 27.32 40.66
CA PRO A 10 -46.07 28.25 39.67
C PRO A 10 -45.80 27.72 38.24
N GLU A 11 -46.78 27.86 37.36
CA GLU A 11 -46.63 27.57 35.93
C GLU A 11 -45.48 28.36 35.29
N PRO A 12 -44.76 27.79 34.31
CA PRO A 12 -43.72 28.50 33.59
C PRO A 12 -44.32 29.59 32.69
N ALA A 13 -43.75 30.78 32.76
CA ALA A 13 -44.09 31.90 31.88
C ALA A 13 -43.92 31.53 30.39
N PRO A 14 -44.76 32.06 29.49
CA PRO A 14 -44.57 31.86 28.05
C PRO A 14 -43.21 32.42 27.65
N GLY A 15 -42.38 31.57 27.03
CA GLY A 15 -41.07 31.95 26.52
C GLY A 15 -41.17 33.13 25.53
N PRO A 16 -40.09 33.91 25.35
CA PRO A 16 -40.08 34.99 24.39
C PRO A 16 -40.36 34.40 23.01
N GLY A 17 -41.42 34.90 22.35
CA GLY A 17 -41.69 34.57 20.96
C GLY A 17 -40.48 34.86 20.07
N PRO A 18 -40.40 34.25 18.88
CA PRO A 18 -39.29 34.50 17.96
C PRO A 18 -39.21 36.01 17.71
N GLY A 19 -38.06 36.61 18.05
CA GLY A 19 -37.82 38.02 17.80
C GLY A 19 -37.99 38.36 16.32
N PRO A 20 -38.24 39.64 15.97
CA PRO A 20 -38.30 40.03 14.57
C PRO A 20 -37.00 39.59 13.86
N GLY A 21 -37.13 38.96 12.69
CA GLY A 21 -35.99 38.54 11.88
C GLY A 21 -35.04 39.70 11.55
N PRO A 22 -33.81 39.42 11.06
CA PRO A 22 -32.84 40.46 10.74
C PRO A 22 -33.46 41.51 9.80
N ALA A 23 -33.18 42.79 10.03
CA ALA A 23 -33.65 43.84 9.14
C ALA A 23 -33.14 43.59 7.72
N ALA A 24 -33.97 43.86 6.71
CA ALA A 24 -33.53 43.69 5.32
C ALA A 24 -32.59 44.85 4.92
N PRO A 25 -31.44 44.56 4.29
CA PRO A 25 -30.57 45.61 3.77
C PRO A 25 -31.26 46.37 2.64
N SER A 26 -30.97 47.66 2.52
CA SER A 26 -31.47 48.51 1.45
C SER A 26 -30.82 48.20 0.09
N GLY A 27 -29.64 47.57 0.12
CA GLY A 27 -28.92 47.07 -1.04
C GLY A 27 -27.91 46.02 -0.59
N ALA A 28 -27.60 45.07 -1.46
CA ALA A 28 -26.61 44.04 -1.16
C ALA A 28 -25.85 43.62 -2.41
N GLN A 29 -24.59 43.25 -2.23
CA GLN A 29 -23.71 42.76 -3.28
C GLN A 29 -22.92 41.59 -2.74
N CYS A 30 -22.96 40.45 -3.43
CA CYS A 30 -22.15 39.28 -3.08
C CYS A 30 -21.12 39.03 -4.19
N LEU A 31 -19.89 38.74 -3.78
CA LEU A 31 -18.73 38.46 -4.63
C LEU A 31 -18.04 37.22 -4.06
N GLU A 32 -18.09 36.10 -4.79
CA GLU A 32 -17.52 34.82 -4.37
C GLU A 32 -18.02 34.37 -2.98
N HIS A 33 -17.19 34.55 -1.95
CA HIS A 33 -17.43 34.13 -0.57
C HIS A 33 -17.88 35.28 0.36
N ASP A 34 -17.81 36.52 -0.12
CA ASP A 34 -18.09 37.71 0.68
C ASP A 34 -19.36 38.42 0.18
N CYS A 35 -20.27 38.70 1.10
CA CYS A 35 -21.48 39.48 0.87
C CYS A 35 -21.46 40.77 1.67
N PHE A 36 -21.85 41.86 1.03
CA PHE A 36 -21.90 43.18 1.61
C PHE A 36 -23.34 43.69 1.60
N GLY A 37 -23.78 44.29 2.71
CA GLY A 37 -25.12 44.87 2.85
C GLY A 37 -25.05 46.31 3.32
N ILE A 38 -25.86 47.19 2.72
CA ILE A 38 -26.01 48.59 3.13
C ILE A 38 -27.35 48.80 3.86
N PHE A 39 -27.29 49.47 5.00
CA PHE A 39 -28.45 49.79 5.83
C PHE A 39 -28.54 51.30 6.04
N TRP A 40 -29.60 51.93 5.52
CA TRP A 40 -29.90 53.35 5.74
C TRP A 40 -30.73 53.55 7.00
N ALA A 41 -30.18 53.17 8.14
CA ALA A 41 -30.81 53.30 9.45
C ALA A 41 -29.89 54.04 10.41
N ALA A 42 -30.35 55.18 10.94
CA ALA A 42 -29.55 55.99 11.82
C ALA A 42 -29.36 55.33 13.20
N ARG A 43 -28.14 54.88 13.50
CA ARG A 43 -27.82 54.08 14.68
C ARG A 43 -26.43 54.42 15.25
N PRO A 44 -26.25 54.36 16.58
CA PRO A 44 -24.92 54.34 17.19
C PRO A 44 -24.12 53.12 16.74
N PHE A 45 -22.79 53.18 16.86
CA PHE A 45 -21.89 52.12 16.38
C PHE A 45 -22.20 50.74 17.01
N ALA A 46 -22.49 50.69 18.31
CA ALA A 46 -22.77 49.44 19.01
C ALA A 46 -24.06 48.76 18.51
N GLU A 47 -25.13 49.53 18.29
CA GLU A 47 -26.38 49.01 17.73
C GLU A 47 -26.20 48.55 16.28
N ALA A 48 -25.43 49.30 15.48
CA ALA A 48 -25.10 48.92 14.10
C ALA A 48 -24.29 47.61 14.05
N SER A 49 -23.32 47.42 14.95
CA SER A 49 -22.55 46.17 15.08
C SER A 49 -23.46 44.99 15.43
N ALA A 50 -24.32 45.16 16.44
CA ALA A 50 -25.24 44.11 16.87
C ALA A 50 -26.24 43.70 15.77
N GLU A 51 -26.62 44.62 14.87
CA GLU A 51 -27.49 44.30 13.73
C GLU A 51 -26.77 43.42 12.68
N CYS A 52 -25.52 43.74 12.34
CA CYS A 52 -24.72 42.91 11.44
C CYS A 52 -24.49 41.51 12.03
N GLU A 53 -24.20 41.44 13.34
CA GLU A 53 -24.00 40.19 14.07
C GLU A 53 -25.26 39.32 14.10
N ARG A 54 -26.46 39.91 14.21
CA ARG A 54 -27.73 39.18 14.12
C ARG A 54 -27.95 38.51 12.76
N GLY A 55 -27.42 39.10 11.69
CA GLY A 55 -27.42 38.52 10.35
C GLY A 55 -26.32 37.49 10.11
N GLY A 56 -25.49 37.18 11.12
CA GLY A 56 -24.37 36.24 11.01
C GLY A 56 -23.10 36.84 10.41
N GLY A 57 -22.95 38.16 10.44
CA GLY A 57 -21.78 38.88 9.93
C GLY A 57 -21.21 39.88 10.93
N HIS A 58 -20.50 40.89 10.44
CA HIS A 58 -20.00 41.99 11.26
C HIS A 58 -20.00 43.30 10.46
N LEU A 59 -19.73 44.43 11.12
CA LEU A 59 -19.53 45.69 10.39
C LEU A 59 -18.36 45.54 9.41
N MET A 60 -18.54 46.08 8.21
CA MET A 60 -17.67 45.85 7.07
C MET A 60 -16.22 46.25 7.34
N THR A 61 -15.29 45.37 7.00
CA THR A 61 -13.85 45.62 7.05
C THR A 61 -13.33 45.96 5.65
N VAL A 62 -12.71 47.13 5.51
CA VAL A 62 -12.21 47.61 4.21
C VAL A 62 -10.71 47.39 4.15
N ARG A 63 -10.33 46.24 3.56
CA ARG A 63 -8.93 45.76 3.56
C ARG A 63 -8.22 45.91 2.21
N SER A 64 -8.98 46.09 1.14
CA SER A 64 -8.49 46.15 -0.25
C SER A 64 -9.32 47.15 -1.06
N THR A 65 -8.86 47.46 -2.27
CA THR A 65 -9.61 48.28 -3.24
C THR A 65 -10.91 47.60 -3.68
N VAL A 66 -10.97 46.26 -3.68
CA VAL A 66 -12.19 45.50 -4.02
C VAL A 66 -13.32 45.78 -3.03
N ALA A 67 -12.99 45.84 -1.73
CA ALA A 67 -13.96 46.20 -0.70
C ALA A 67 -14.44 47.66 -0.86
N GLU A 68 -13.58 48.57 -1.30
CA GLU A 68 -13.97 49.94 -1.62
C GLU A 68 -14.90 50.02 -2.84
N ASP A 69 -14.60 49.28 -3.92
CA ASP A 69 -15.44 49.21 -5.12
C ASP A 69 -16.84 48.69 -4.78
N ALA A 70 -16.95 47.71 -3.87
CA ALA A 70 -18.23 47.23 -3.36
C ALA A 70 -19.03 48.35 -2.65
N ILE A 71 -18.38 49.20 -1.85
CA ILE A 71 -19.02 50.35 -1.21
C ILE A 71 -19.52 51.35 -2.27
N ALA A 72 -18.71 51.64 -3.28
CA ALA A 72 -19.07 52.55 -4.37
C ALA A 72 -20.31 52.06 -5.13
N LEU A 73 -20.40 50.75 -5.40
CA LEU A 73 -21.56 50.12 -6.02
C LEU A 73 -22.82 50.20 -5.14
N LEU A 74 -22.69 49.94 -3.82
CA LEU A 74 -23.81 49.94 -2.88
C LEU A 74 -24.37 51.33 -2.59
N LEU A 75 -23.55 52.38 -2.67
CA LEU A 75 -23.99 53.76 -2.41
C LEU A 75 -25.00 54.27 -3.45
N GLN A 76 -25.00 53.74 -4.69
CA GLN A 76 -25.96 54.05 -5.77
C GLN A 76 -26.38 55.54 -5.84
N ASN A 77 -25.41 56.46 -5.73
CA ASN A 77 -25.60 57.92 -5.80
C ASN A 77 -26.28 58.59 -4.57
N ARG A 78 -26.50 57.86 -3.48
CA ARG A 78 -26.91 58.41 -2.18
C ARG A 78 -25.73 58.98 -1.41
N SER A 79 -25.94 60.12 -0.75
CA SER A 79 -24.95 60.73 0.14
C SER A 79 -25.29 60.44 1.60
N GLY A 80 -24.32 59.99 2.36
CA GLY A 80 -24.43 59.84 3.81
C GLY A 80 -23.14 59.25 4.37
N ARG A 81 -23.02 59.27 5.70
CA ARG A 81 -21.91 58.70 6.44
C ARG A 81 -22.31 57.33 6.96
N LEU A 82 -21.60 56.30 6.51
CA LEU A 82 -21.90 54.92 6.87
C LEU A 82 -20.84 54.38 7.82
N TRP A 83 -21.23 53.73 8.91
CA TRP A 83 -20.28 53.05 9.79
C TRP A 83 -19.50 51.96 9.05
N LEU A 84 -18.17 51.97 9.25
CA LEU A 84 -17.26 50.87 8.97
C LEU A 84 -16.97 50.11 10.27
N GLY A 85 -16.54 48.86 10.18
CA GLY A 85 -16.19 48.03 11.34
C GLY A 85 -14.87 48.40 12.01
N LEU A 86 -14.58 49.69 12.18
CA LEU A 86 -13.29 50.19 12.66
C LEU A 86 -13.51 51.07 13.90
N ARG A 87 -12.97 50.64 15.04
CA ARG A 87 -13.12 51.31 16.34
C ARG A 87 -11.79 51.47 17.07
N LEU A 88 -11.69 52.45 17.94
CA LEU A 88 -10.55 52.62 18.82
C LEU A 88 -10.73 51.72 20.07
N PRO A 89 -9.76 50.85 20.40
CA PRO A 89 -9.97 49.78 21.38
C PRO A 89 -10.00 50.22 22.86
N LEU A 90 -9.53 51.44 23.18
CA LEU A 90 -9.47 51.93 24.56
C LEU A 90 -10.15 53.31 24.69
N PRO A 91 -10.94 53.56 25.75
CA PRO A 91 -11.61 54.85 25.97
C PRO A 91 -10.66 56.03 26.16
N LEU A 92 -9.40 55.77 26.56
CA LEU A 92 -8.35 56.78 26.76
C LEU A 92 -7.32 56.80 25.62
N ALA A 93 -7.50 56.00 24.57
CA ALA A 93 -6.60 56.03 23.43
C ALA A 93 -6.79 57.31 22.60
N CYS A 94 -5.71 57.71 21.95
CA CYS A 94 -5.69 58.82 21.00
C CYS A 94 -5.35 58.29 19.62
N THR A 95 -5.87 58.95 18.59
CA THR A 95 -5.51 58.63 17.21
C THR A 95 -4.04 58.95 16.94
N GLU A 96 -3.41 58.14 16.11
CA GLU A 96 -2.00 58.28 15.73
C GLU A 96 -1.88 58.50 14.21
N PRO A 97 -1.97 59.73 13.70
CA PRO A 97 -2.01 60.01 12.26
C PRO A 97 -0.84 59.43 11.44
N ALA A 98 0.30 59.15 12.10
CA ALA A 98 1.48 58.52 11.49
C ALA A 98 1.30 57.02 11.20
N GLN A 99 0.35 56.34 11.85
CA GLN A 99 0.05 54.92 11.61
C GLN A 99 -1.04 54.78 10.53
N ARG A 100 -0.95 53.72 9.71
CA ARG A 100 -1.90 53.46 8.60
C ARG A 100 -3.37 53.38 9.05
N LEU A 101 -3.66 52.70 10.15
CA LEU A 101 -4.99 52.65 10.78
C LEU A 101 -5.17 53.65 11.93
N ARG A 102 -4.23 54.57 12.12
CA ARG A 102 -4.29 55.62 13.14
C ARG A 102 -4.60 55.17 14.58
N GLY A 103 -4.21 53.96 14.97
CA GLY A 103 -4.50 53.38 16.29
C GLY A 103 -5.78 52.55 16.36
N PHE A 104 -6.64 52.58 15.33
CA PHE A 104 -7.87 51.82 15.28
C PHE A 104 -7.64 50.31 15.06
N GLN A 105 -8.68 49.53 15.37
CA GLN A 105 -8.74 48.08 15.24
C GLN A 105 -10.07 47.68 14.60
N TRP A 106 -10.05 46.68 13.72
CA TRP A 106 -11.27 46.14 13.13
C TRP A 106 -12.12 45.44 14.19
N VAL A 107 -13.43 45.37 13.98
CA VAL A 107 -14.36 44.63 14.86
C VAL A 107 -14.03 43.13 14.94
N THR A 108 -13.32 42.60 13.95
CA THR A 108 -12.74 41.24 13.93
C THR A 108 -11.55 41.07 14.87
N GLY A 109 -11.05 42.14 15.50
CA GLY A 109 -9.98 42.10 16.49
C GLY A 109 -8.57 42.20 15.92
N ASP A 110 -8.38 42.32 14.61
CA ASP A 110 -7.06 42.52 14.01
C ASP A 110 -6.84 43.96 13.50
N ARG A 111 -5.60 44.28 13.14
CA ARG A 111 -5.17 45.61 12.66
C ARG A 111 -4.61 45.57 11.23
N ARG A 112 -4.91 44.50 10.47
CA ARG A 112 -4.36 44.33 9.12
C ARG A 112 -5.21 45.08 8.11
N THR A 113 -4.58 45.96 7.34
CA THR A 113 -5.18 46.56 6.15
C THR A 113 -4.09 46.95 5.17
N ASP A 114 -4.34 46.69 3.89
CA ASP A 114 -3.48 47.17 2.79
C ASP A 114 -4.03 48.45 2.17
N TYR A 115 -5.23 48.86 2.58
CA TYR A 115 -5.93 50.02 2.08
C TYR A 115 -6.39 50.96 3.21
N SER A 116 -6.24 52.28 3.02
CA SER A 116 -6.90 53.28 3.86
C SER A 116 -7.04 54.62 3.12
N ASN A 117 -8.15 55.31 3.35
CA ASN A 117 -8.49 56.54 2.63
C ASN A 117 -8.95 57.65 3.58
N TRP A 118 -8.13 57.97 4.58
CA TRP A 118 -8.51 58.90 5.63
C TRP A 118 -8.73 60.34 5.15
N ALA A 119 -9.80 60.96 5.65
CA ALA A 119 -9.95 62.41 5.61
C ALA A 119 -8.87 63.09 6.48
N PRO A 120 -8.52 64.35 6.18
CA PRO A 120 -7.64 65.14 7.04
C PRO A 120 -8.27 65.31 8.44
N SER A 121 -7.57 64.92 9.49
CA SER A 121 -7.99 65.12 10.88
C SER A 121 -6.78 65.32 11.79
N GLU A 122 -6.99 66.08 12.86
CA GLU A 122 -6.02 66.26 13.94
C GLU A 122 -6.09 65.10 14.94
N ARG A 123 -5.11 65.03 15.86
CA ARG A 123 -5.09 64.05 16.94
C ARG A 123 -6.32 64.22 17.84
N ARG A 124 -7.14 63.16 17.97
CA ARG A 124 -8.32 63.14 18.85
C ARG A 124 -8.23 61.94 19.79
N CYS A 125 -8.72 62.12 21.02
CA CYS A 125 -8.76 61.05 22.03
C CYS A 125 -10.20 60.76 22.46
N GLY A 126 -10.44 59.57 23.00
CA GLY A 126 -11.76 59.10 23.42
C GLY A 126 -12.27 57.93 22.59
N GLU A 127 -13.49 57.47 22.91
CA GLU A 127 -14.17 56.47 22.08
C GLU A 127 -14.49 57.04 20.70
N ARG A 128 -13.82 56.48 19.69
CA ARG A 128 -13.89 56.92 18.30
C ARG A 128 -14.13 55.72 17.39
N CYS A 129 -14.99 55.94 16.42
CA CYS A 129 -15.38 55.01 15.39
C CYS A 129 -15.29 55.71 14.03
N VAL A 130 -15.30 54.94 12.94
CA VAL A 130 -15.01 55.47 11.60
C VAL A 130 -16.22 55.32 10.69
N THR A 131 -16.58 56.41 10.01
CA THR A 131 -17.56 56.39 8.93
C THR A 131 -16.90 56.57 7.57
N VAL A 132 -17.50 56.04 6.52
CA VAL A 132 -17.12 56.34 5.13
C VAL A 132 -18.08 57.35 4.52
N SER A 133 -17.54 58.38 3.86
CA SER A 133 -18.30 59.38 3.10
C SER A 133 -18.63 58.90 1.68
N ARG A 134 -19.40 59.70 0.94
CA ARG A 134 -19.71 59.44 -0.47
C ARG A 134 -18.46 59.41 -1.36
N GLU A 135 -17.46 60.22 -1.04
CA GLU A 135 -16.17 60.29 -1.73
C GLU A 135 -15.20 59.18 -1.26
N LEU A 136 -15.73 58.16 -0.56
CA LEU A 136 -15.01 57.01 -0.02
C LEU A 136 -13.94 57.40 1.00
N ARG A 137 -14.05 58.61 1.59
CA ARG A 137 -13.13 59.10 2.62
C ARG A 137 -13.53 58.60 4.00
N TRP A 138 -12.55 58.19 4.79
CA TRP A 138 -12.75 57.69 6.15
C TRP A 138 -12.69 58.86 7.14
N GLU A 139 -13.79 59.07 7.85
CA GLU A 139 -13.98 60.17 8.80
C GLU A 139 -14.11 59.63 10.24
N GLU A 140 -13.36 60.23 11.16
CA GLU A 140 -13.40 59.89 12.59
C GLU A 140 -14.62 60.54 13.27
N ARG A 141 -15.41 59.75 13.99
CA ARG A 141 -16.60 60.20 14.73
C ARG A 141 -16.68 59.59 16.13
N ARG A 142 -17.55 60.14 16.98
CA ARG A 142 -17.90 59.54 18.27
C ARG A 142 -18.79 58.33 18.04
N CYS A 143 -18.50 57.20 18.69
CA CYS A 143 -19.26 55.96 18.50
C CYS A 143 -20.73 56.06 18.95
N GLU A 144 -21.02 56.94 19.91
CA GLU A 144 -22.37 57.16 20.46
C GLU A 144 -23.26 58.01 19.54
N GLU A 145 -22.68 58.86 18.69
CA GLU A 145 -23.45 59.68 17.76
C GLU A 145 -23.98 58.81 16.63
N PRO A 146 -25.29 58.84 16.31
CA PRO A 146 -25.79 58.03 15.20
C PRO A 146 -25.20 58.50 13.87
N ALA A 147 -24.73 57.55 13.05
CA ALA A 147 -24.40 57.81 11.65
C ALA A 147 -25.64 57.66 10.76
N ASP A 148 -25.57 58.06 9.49
CA ASP A 148 -26.71 58.01 8.57
C ASP A 148 -27.07 56.56 8.16
N GLY A 149 -26.13 55.64 8.34
CA GLY A 149 -26.31 54.21 8.09
C GLY A 149 -25.06 53.41 8.46
N PHE A 150 -25.02 52.15 8.02
CA PHE A 150 -23.90 51.24 8.26
C PHE A 150 -23.77 50.18 7.17
N LEU A 151 -22.57 49.62 7.06
CA LEU A 151 -22.23 48.57 6.11
C LEU A 151 -21.91 47.27 6.88
N CYS A 152 -22.53 46.18 6.47
CA CYS A 152 -22.24 44.85 7.01
C CYS A 152 -21.50 44.01 5.98
N GLU A 153 -20.64 43.12 6.46
CA GLU A 153 -19.90 42.10 5.71
C GLU A 153 -20.26 40.73 6.29
N TYR A 154 -20.50 39.76 5.41
CA TYR A 154 -20.87 38.39 5.71
C TYR A 154 -19.98 37.46 4.89
N ASN A 155 -19.29 36.53 5.55
CA ASN A 155 -18.37 35.58 4.91
C ASN A 155 -18.96 34.16 4.95
N TYR A 156 -18.91 33.46 3.82
CA TYR A 156 -19.50 32.13 3.65
C TYR A 156 -18.54 31.15 2.98
N ALA A 157 -18.60 29.88 3.40
CA ALA A 157 -17.71 28.82 2.91
C ALA A 157 -17.92 28.43 1.44
N GLY A 158 -19.02 28.84 0.81
CA GLY A 158 -19.32 28.53 -0.59
C GLY A 158 -20.45 29.39 -1.14
N SER A 159 -20.74 29.22 -2.44
CA SER A 159 -21.85 29.86 -3.12
C SER A 159 -22.71 28.82 -3.85
N CYS A 160 -24.02 28.98 -3.73
CA CYS A 160 -25.01 28.21 -4.47
C CYS A 160 -24.96 28.55 -5.96
N PRO A 161 -25.20 27.57 -6.83
CA PRO A 161 -25.23 27.82 -8.27
C PRO A 161 -26.42 28.71 -8.62
N ARG A 162 -26.23 29.68 -9.53
CA ARG A 162 -27.34 30.50 -10.02
C ARG A 162 -28.26 29.64 -10.88
N LEU A 163 -29.57 29.71 -10.66
CA LEU A 163 -30.53 29.02 -11.52
C LEU A 163 -30.50 29.65 -12.92
N PRO A 164 -30.45 28.85 -13.99
CA PRO A 164 -30.37 29.36 -15.34
C PRO A 164 -31.61 30.22 -15.65
N PRO A 165 -31.45 31.33 -16.38
CA PRO A 165 -32.58 32.13 -16.81
C PRO A 165 -33.41 31.30 -17.79
N ALA A 166 -34.52 30.74 -17.32
CA ALA A 166 -35.50 30.13 -18.19
C ALA A 166 -36.35 31.25 -18.80
N GLU A 167 -36.49 31.26 -20.13
CA GLU A 167 -37.25 32.29 -20.85
C GLU A 167 -38.63 32.51 -20.23
N GLY A 168 -38.88 33.72 -19.71
CA GLY A 168 -40.15 34.10 -19.10
C GLY A 168 -40.38 33.67 -17.64
N LEU A 169 -39.39 33.08 -16.96
CA LEU A 169 -39.50 32.69 -15.54
C LEU A 169 -38.56 33.55 -14.66
N PRO A 170 -39.01 34.71 -14.15
CA PRO A 170 -38.20 35.51 -13.24
C PRO A 170 -38.00 34.76 -11.92
N VAL A 171 -36.74 34.64 -11.51
CA VAL A 171 -36.34 34.05 -10.22
C VAL A 171 -36.01 35.18 -9.26
N THR A 172 -36.63 35.17 -8.08
CA THR A 172 -36.27 36.09 -6.98
C THR A 172 -35.53 35.32 -5.91
N TYR A 173 -34.31 35.73 -5.62
CA TYR A 173 -33.50 35.15 -4.55
C TYR A 173 -33.68 35.94 -3.26
N ALA A 174 -33.62 35.24 -2.12
CA ALA A 174 -33.53 35.84 -0.80
C ALA A 174 -32.37 35.19 -0.02
N THR A 175 -31.48 36.01 0.54
CA THR A 175 -30.31 35.55 1.30
C THR A 175 -30.64 35.36 2.78
N PRO A 176 -29.84 34.59 3.55
CA PRO A 176 -30.03 34.41 5.00
C PRO A 176 -29.98 35.72 5.80
N PHE A 177 -29.19 36.69 5.33
CA PHE A 177 -29.08 38.02 5.93
C PHE A 177 -30.19 39.01 5.48
N GLY A 178 -31.22 38.52 4.77
CA GLY A 178 -32.44 39.26 4.47
C GLY A 178 -32.44 40.06 3.18
N ALA A 179 -31.38 40.03 2.36
CA ALA A 179 -31.39 40.69 1.06
C ALA A 179 -32.28 39.96 0.06
N ARG A 180 -32.93 40.70 -0.85
CA ARG A 180 -33.82 40.15 -1.88
C ARG A 180 -33.55 40.79 -3.24
N GLY A 181 -33.57 40.00 -4.32
CA GLY A 181 -33.25 40.47 -5.67
C GLY A 181 -33.07 39.34 -6.69
N GLY A 182 -32.94 39.69 -7.98
CA GLY A 182 -32.74 38.72 -9.09
C GLY A 182 -31.30 38.63 -9.62
N ASP A 183 -30.46 39.60 -9.27
CA ASP A 183 -29.17 39.86 -9.93
C ASP A 183 -27.94 39.60 -9.03
N PHE A 184 -28.08 38.70 -8.06
CA PHE A 184 -26.93 38.28 -7.25
C PHE A 184 -25.91 37.50 -8.09
N LEU A 185 -24.63 37.85 -7.96
CA LEU A 185 -23.50 37.14 -8.59
C LEU A 185 -23.11 35.88 -7.82
N ALA A 186 -23.24 35.92 -6.50
CA ALA A 186 -23.02 34.80 -5.60
C ALA A 186 -24.19 34.70 -4.60
N LEU A 187 -24.51 33.49 -4.18
CA LEU A 187 -25.65 33.19 -3.32
C LEU A 187 -25.16 32.36 -2.12
N PRO A 188 -25.21 32.89 -0.89
CA PRO A 188 -24.70 32.16 0.27
C PRO A 188 -25.55 30.92 0.61
N PRO A 189 -25.00 29.93 1.33
CA PRO A 189 -25.76 28.79 1.86
C PRO A 189 -26.96 29.25 2.67
N GLY A 190 -28.08 28.54 2.59
CA GLY A 190 -29.36 28.93 3.19
C GLY A 190 -30.15 29.96 2.40
N SER A 191 -29.66 30.40 1.22
CA SER A 191 -30.44 31.24 0.32
C SER A 191 -31.67 30.49 -0.22
N SER A 192 -32.75 31.23 -0.44
CA SER A 192 -33.97 30.72 -1.07
C SER A 192 -34.16 31.34 -2.45
N ALA A 193 -34.77 30.58 -3.36
CA ALA A 193 -35.13 31.03 -4.70
C ALA A 193 -36.62 30.80 -4.91
N VAL A 194 -37.35 31.87 -5.22
CA VAL A 194 -38.78 31.84 -5.49
C VAL A 194 -39.00 32.06 -6.98
N VAL A 195 -39.77 31.17 -7.61
CA VAL A 195 -40.21 31.27 -9.00
C VAL A 195 -41.74 31.40 -9.01
N PRO A 196 -42.28 32.63 -8.95
CA PRO A 196 -43.72 32.86 -8.74
C PRO A 196 -44.59 32.22 -9.81
N ALA A 197 -44.16 32.24 -11.07
CA ALA A 197 -44.89 31.67 -12.21
C ALA A 197 -45.11 30.15 -12.09
N LEU A 198 -44.29 29.47 -11.29
CA LEU A 198 -44.39 28.03 -11.04
C LEU A 198 -44.87 27.71 -9.62
N GLY A 199 -45.08 28.71 -8.77
CA GLY A 199 -45.32 28.51 -7.33
C GLY A 199 -44.20 27.71 -6.64
N LEU A 200 -42.97 27.82 -7.15
CA LEU A 200 -41.83 27.01 -6.70
C LEU A 200 -40.96 27.83 -5.74
N GLU A 201 -40.71 27.26 -4.56
CA GLU A 201 -39.77 27.78 -3.57
C GLU A 201 -38.68 26.73 -3.35
N LEU A 202 -37.43 27.12 -3.60
CA LEU A 202 -36.24 26.31 -3.44
C LEU A 202 -35.39 26.89 -2.33
N ARG A 203 -34.67 26.03 -1.63
CA ARG A 203 -33.69 26.41 -0.61
C ARG A 203 -32.37 25.76 -0.95
N CYS A 204 -31.30 26.52 -0.88
CA CYS A 204 -29.97 26.00 -1.10
C CYS A 204 -29.34 25.62 0.23
N ASP A 205 -29.02 24.35 0.42
CA ASP A 205 -28.33 23.84 1.61
C ASP A 205 -27.28 22.82 1.16
N GLU A 206 -26.40 22.42 2.08
CA GLU A 206 -25.48 21.29 1.88
C GLU A 206 -26.28 19.99 2.04
N GLU A 207 -26.36 19.17 0.99
CA GLU A 207 -27.08 17.91 1.05
C GLU A 207 -26.11 16.72 1.07
N GLY A 208 -25.94 16.12 2.26
CA GLY A 208 -25.24 14.84 2.48
C GLY A 208 -23.71 14.94 2.53
N GLU A 209 -23.06 13.77 2.65
CA GLU A 209 -21.60 13.62 2.71
C GLU A 209 -20.91 13.80 1.34
N SER A 210 -21.67 14.03 0.26
CA SER A 210 -21.17 14.27 -1.08
C SER A 210 -21.12 15.76 -1.41
N GLU A 211 -19.93 16.23 -1.80
CA GLU A 211 -19.48 17.61 -1.96
C GLU A 211 -20.41 18.52 -2.78
N GLY A 212 -21.01 19.54 -2.15
CA GLY A 212 -21.51 20.75 -2.82
C GLY A 212 -22.86 21.30 -2.38
N LEU A 213 -23.02 22.63 -2.49
CA LEU A 213 -24.27 23.34 -2.27
C LEU A 213 -25.24 23.11 -3.43
N ARG A 214 -26.46 22.65 -3.12
CA ARG A 214 -27.48 22.37 -4.14
C ARG A 214 -28.84 22.92 -3.78
N TRP A 215 -29.67 23.16 -4.79
CA TRP A 215 -31.05 23.57 -4.59
C TRP A 215 -31.91 22.37 -4.21
N GLY A 216 -32.54 22.46 -3.05
CA GLY A 216 -33.53 21.52 -2.55
C GLY A 216 -34.90 22.17 -2.39
N ARG A 217 -35.89 21.34 -2.05
CA ARG A 217 -37.24 21.77 -1.63
C ARG A 217 -37.83 20.71 -0.71
N ALA A 218 -38.76 21.08 0.16
CA ALA A 218 -39.38 20.17 1.11
C ALA A 218 -40.24 19.07 0.44
N ALA A 219 -40.92 19.40 -0.67
CA ALA A 219 -41.69 18.44 -1.43
C ALA A 219 -40.77 17.52 -2.27
N PRO A 220 -40.90 16.19 -2.18
CA PRO A 220 -40.09 15.28 -2.98
C PRO A 220 -40.38 15.40 -4.48
N GLY A 221 -39.45 14.90 -5.30
CA GLY A 221 -39.55 14.86 -6.75
C GLY A 221 -38.96 16.07 -7.47
N ALA A 222 -38.90 15.95 -8.79
CA ALA A 222 -38.36 16.98 -9.67
C ALA A 222 -39.28 18.23 -9.77
N TRP A 223 -38.68 19.37 -10.12
CA TRP A 223 -39.40 20.53 -10.66
C TRP A 223 -39.28 20.56 -12.20
N PRO A 224 -39.91 21.50 -12.92
CA PRO A 224 -39.88 21.50 -14.38
C PRO A 224 -38.46 21.41 -14.95
N CYS A 225 -38.20 20.45 -15.83
CA CYS A 225 -36.84 20.13 -16.32
C CYS A 225 -36.14 21.32 -16.99
N ARG A 226 -36.92 22.26 -17.54
CA ARG A 226 -36.42 23.51 -18.14
C ARG A 226 -35.68 24.41 -17.14
N LEU A 227 -35.97 24.29 -15.85
CA LEU A 227 -35.30 25.02 -14.79
C LEU A 227 -34.28 24.09 -14.13
N ALA A 228 -32.99 24.37 -14.28
CA ALA A 228 -31.91 23.63 -13.60
C ALA A 228 -32.05 22.10 -13.63
N ASN A 229 -32.39 21.52 -14.80
CA ASN A 229 -32.56 20.07 -14.96
C ASN A 229 -33.54 19.43 -13.95
N GLY A 230 -34.58 20.17 -13.53
CA GLY A 230 -35.56 19.68 -12.56
C GLY A 230 -35.01 19.40 -11.17
N GLY A 231 -33.75 19.78 -10.89
CA GLY A 231 -33.02 19.45 -9.67
C GLY A 231 -32.47 18.03 -9.65
N CYS A 232 -32.50 17.32 -10.77
CA CYS A 232 -32.02 15.95 -10.87
C CYS A 232 -30.48 15.91 -10.91
N GLU A 233 -29.87 15.01 -10.12
CA GLU A 233 -28.44 14.68 -10.26
C GLU A 233 -28.16 13.99 -11.60
N GLY A 234 -29.06 13.09 -12.01
CA GLY A 234 -29.03 12.42 -13.31
C GLY A 234 -29.77 13.21 -14.40
N ALA A 235 -30.55 12.51 -15.23
CA ALA A 235 -31.34 13.15 -16.28
C ALA A 235 -32.76 13.49 -15.78
N CYS A 236 -33.32 14.60 -16.27
CA CYS A 236 -34.73 14.95 -16.06
C CYS A 236 -35.55 14.65 -17.31
N GLY A 237 -36.64 13.90 -17.15
CA GLY A 237 -37.62 13.62 -18.19
C GLY A 237 -39.03 14.05 -17.79
N GLU A 238 -39.96 14.04 -18.74
CA GLU A 238 -41.38 14.24 -18.47
C GLU A 238 -42.14 12.92 -18.69
N GLU A 239 -42.76 12.40 -17.62
CA GLU A 239 -43.59 11.19 -17.67
C GLU A 239 -45.03 11.58 -17.36
N GLY A 240 -45.93 11.40 -18.33
CA GLY A 240 -47.34 11.80 -18.18
C GLY A 240 -47.55 13.31 -17.92
N GLY A 241 -46.63 14.15 -18.40
CA GLY A 241 -46.65 15.61 -18.20
C GLY A 241 -46.14 16.07 -16.82
N ARG A 242 -45.52 15.19 -16.04
CA ARG A 242 -44.87 15.52 -14.76
C ARG A 242 -43.36 15.32 -14.88
N PRO A 243 -42.54 16.23 -14.34
CA PRO A 243 -41.08 16.05 -14.36
C PRO A 243 -40.67 14.91 -13.42
N ARG A 244 -39.76 14.05 -13.88
CA ARG A 244 -39.22 12.90 -13.14
C ARG A 244 -37.72 12.76 -13.41
N CYS A 245 -36.95 12.47 -12.37
CA CYS A 245 -35.51 12.20 -12.47
C CYS A 245 -35.24 10.72 -12.76
N SER A 246 -34.19 10.47 -13.54
CA SER A 246 -33.63 9.13 -13.81
C SER A 246 -32.13 9.13 -13.55
N CYS A 247 -31.64 8.10 -12.86
CA CYS A 247 -30.23 7.95 -12.51
C CYS A 247 -29.44 7.16 -13.56
N PRO A 248 -28.12 7.38 -13.67
CA PRO A 248 -27.24 6.57 -14.49
C PRO A 248 -27.12 5.14 -13.97
N ASP A 249 -26.58 4.23 -14.80
CA ASP A 249 -26.47 2.81 -14.50
C ASP A 249 -25.76 2.55 -13.15
N GLY A 250 -26.33 1.63 -12.35
CA GLY A 250 -25.79 1.26 -11.03
C GLY A 250 -26.14 2.21 -9.88
N LYS A 251 -26.97 3.23 -10.11
CA LYS A 251 -27.51 4.12 -9.09
C LYS A 251 -29.04 4.09 -9.07
N VAL A 252 -29.61 4.32 -7.89
CA VAL A 252 -31.05 4.42 -7.69
C VAL A 252 -31.43 5.83 -7.25
N LEU A 253 -32.67 6.21 -7.58
CA LEU A 253 -33.21 7.50 -7.19
C LEU A 253 -33.40 7.54 -5.67
N ALA A 254 -32.79 8.53 -5.03
CA ALA A 254 -32.87 8.74 -3.60
C ALA A 254 -34.30 9.10 -3.16
N PRO A 255 -34.63 9.02 -1.85
CA PRO A 255 -35.99 9.28 -1.34
C PRO A 255 -36.52 10.69 -1.63
N ASP A 256 -35.62 11.65 -1.86
CA ASP A 256 -35.93 13.02 -2.27
C ASP A 256 -36.51 13.11 -3.70
N GLY A 257 -36.42 12.02 -4.47
CA GLY A 257 -36.85 11.94 -5.86
C GLY A 257 -35.96 12.71 -6.84
N ARG A 258 -34.73 13.06 -6.46
CA ARG A 258 -33.79 13.88 -7.25
C ARG A 258 -32.34 13.42 -7.22
N GLY A 259 -31.83 13.04 -6.05
CA GLY A 259 -30.48 12.55 -5.87
C GLY A 259 -30.31 11.13 -6.41
N CYS A 260 -29.07 10.75 -6.72
CA CYS A 260 -28.73 9.40 -7.18
C CYS A 260 -27.75 8.76 -6.21
N SER A 261 -28.25 7.86 -5.37
CA SER A 261 -27.45 7.07 -4.44
C SER A 261 -27.17 5.69 -5.03
N SER A 262 -25.95 5.17 -4.87
CA SER A 262 -25.72 3.75 -5.14
C SER A 262 -26.38 2.92 -4.04
N PRO A 263 -27.05 1.80 -4.34
CA PRO A 263 -27.50 0.84 -3.33
C PRO A 263 -26.36 0.32 -2.44
N CYS A 264 -25.11 0.38 -2.93
CA CYS A 264 -23.93 0.04 -2.15
C CYS A 264 -23.40 1.15 -1.24
N ALA A 265 -23.89 2.39 -1.40
CA ALA A 265 -23.50 3.50 -0.54
C ALA A 265 -24.11 3.28 0.85
N GLY A 266 -23.28 2.89 1.82
CA GLY A 266 -23.71 2.55 3.18
C GLY A 266 -24.29 1.14 3.34
N ALA A 267 -24.11 0.26 2.35
CA ALA A 267 -24.51 -1.14 2.49
C ALA A 267 -23.67 -1.85 3.57
N PRO A 268 -24.28 -2.67 4.45
CA PRO A 268 -23.59 -3.35 5.54
C PRO A 268 -22.83 -4.60 5.08
N CYS A 269 -22.20 -4.57 3.90
CA CYS A 269 -21.44 -5.73 3.40
C CYS A 269 -20.07 -5.80 4.06
N GLN A 270 -19.68 -6.99 4.55
CA GLN A 270 -18.37 -7.17 5.19
C GLN A 270 -17.20 -7.07 4.18
N HIS A 271 -17.34 -7.64 2.99
CA HIS A 271 -16.28 -7.65 1.97
C HIS A 271 -16.63 -6.84 0.73
N HIS A 272 -17.54 -7.35 -0.12
CA HIS A 272 -17.88 -6.70 -1.38
C HIS A 272 -19.38 -6.43 -1.49
N CYS A 273 -19.73 -5.30 -2.09
CA CYS A 273 -21.09 -4.97 -2.46
C CYS A 273 -21.19 -4.87 -3.98
N VAL A 274 -22.16 -5.59 -4.57
CA VAL A 274 -22.48 -5.49 -5.98
C VAL A 274 -23.90 -4.98 -6.16
N VAL A 275 -24.09 -4.07 -7.10
CA VAL A 275 -25.43 -3.55 -7.42
C VAL A 275 -26.19 -4.61 -8.21
N ALA A 276 -27.38 -4.97 -7.72
CA ALA A 276 -28.29 -5.92 -8.34
C ALA A 276 -29.61 -5.19 -8.63
N ASP A 277 -29.78 -4.73 -9.86
CA ASP A 277 -30.88 -3.88 -10.30
C ASP A 277 -31.04 -2.62 -9.43
N ALA A 278 -32.14 -2.52 -8.67
CA ALA A 278 -32.43 -1.43 -7.75
C ALA A 278 -32.01 -1.73 -6.30
N THR A 279 -31.33 -2.85 -6.07
CA THR A 279 -30.88 -3.32 -4.77
C THR A 279 -29.38 -3.59 -4.77
N PHE A 280 -28.85 -4.11 -3.68
CA PHE A 280 -27.48 -4.59 -3.59
C PHE A 280 -27.47 -6.05 -3.14
N LEU A 281 -26.40 -6.74 -3.49
CA LEU A 281 -26.06 -8.06 -2.98
C LEU A 281 -24.65 -7.98 -2.38
N CYS A 282 -24.47 -8.52 -1.19
CA CYS A 282 -23.14 -8.69 -0.62
C CYS A 282 -22.48 -9.95 -1.18
N MET A 283 -21.19 -9.85 -1.48
CA MET A 283 -20.36 -10.95 -1.93
C MET A 283 -19.12 -11.04 -1.05
N CYS A 284 -18.65 -12.27 -0.82
CA CYS A 284 -17.48 -12.53 -0.01
C CYS A 284 -16.24 -12.77 -0.88
N GLU A 285 -15.06 -12.47 -0.31
CA GLU A 285 -13.78 -12.86 -0.90
C GLU A 285 -13.66 -14.39 -1.02
N SER A 286 -12.75 -14.85 -1.88
CA SER A 286 -12.44 -16.27 -2.01
C SER A 286 -12.02 -16.87 -0.66
N GLY A 287 -12.50 -18.08 -0.35
CA GLY A 287 -12.28 -18.72 0.96
C GLY A 287 -13.33 -18.37 2.02
N TYR A 288 -14.33 -17.57 1.66
CA TYR A 288 -15.46 -17.23 2.54
C TYR A 288 -16.80 -17.48 1.84
N ARG A 289 -17.81 -17.83 2.64
CA ARG A 289 -19.20 -17.91 2.21
C ARG A 289 -20.05 -16.82 2.84
N LEU A 290 -21.10 -16.41 2.13
CA LEU A 290 -22.06 -15.46 2.67
C LEU A 290 -22.88 -16.12 3.78
N ALA A 291 -22.90 -15.50 4.94
CA ALA A 291 -23.65 -15.95 6.10
C ALA A 291 -25.17 -15.80 5.88
N ALA A 292 -25.96 -16.41 6.76
CA ALA A 292 -27.42 -16.42 6.65
C ALA A 292 -28.07 -15.03 6.80
N ASP A 293 -27.34 -14.06 7.35
CA ASP A 293 -27.77 -12.65 7.45
C ASP A 293 -27.70 -11.92 6.09
N GLY A 294 -27.02 -12.51 5.09
CA GLY A 294 -26.86 -11.93 3.76
C GLY A 294 -25.82 -10.81 3.68
N SER A 295 -25.04 -10.56 4.74
CA SER A 295 -24.09 -9.45 4.83
C SER A 295 -22.71 -9.84 5.35
N SER A 296 -22.66 -10.74 6.33
CA SER A 296 -21.41 -11.23 6.90
C SER A 296 -20.80 -12.35 6.05
N CYS A 297 -19.50 -12.48 6.15
CA CYS A 297 -18.71 -13.49 5.46
C CYS A 297 -18.11 -14.43 6.50
N GLU A 298 -18.56 -15.69 6.46
CA GLU A 298 -18.02 -16.77 7.28
C GLU A 298 -16.90 -17.46 6.53
N ASP A 299 -15.80 -17.73 7.24
CA ASP A 299 -14.70 -18.51 6.72
C ASP A 299 -15.16 -19.93 6.34
N ASP A 300 -14.79 -20.38 5.15
CA ASP A 300 -15.04 -21.75 4.72
C ASP A 300 -13.92 -22.64 5.25
N ASP A 301 -14.28 -23.57 6.16
CA ASP A 301 -13.31 -24.54 6.67
C ASP A 301 -12.95 -25.56 5.58
N ASP A 302 -11.92 -25.22 4.80
CA ASP A 302 -11.39 -26.05 3.73
C ASP A 302 -10.99 -27.45 4.21
N CYS A 303 -10.52 -27.56 5.46
CA CYS A 303 -10.12 -28.83 6.07
C CYS A 303 -11.33 -29.73 6.37
N ALA A 304 -12.47 -29.14 6.74
CA ALA A 304 -13.72 -29.86 6.94
C ALA A 304 -14.41 -30.22 5.61
N VAL A 305 -14.36 -29.32 4.63
CA VAL A 305 -14.96 -29.51 3.30
C VAL A 305 -14.18 -30.55 2.50
N LEU A 306 -12.85 -30.54 2.57
CA LEU A 306 -11.94 -31.44 1.86
C LEU A 306 -11.00 -32.18 2.85
N PRO A 307 -11.44 -33.31 3.43
CA PRO A 307 -10.66 -34.05 4.45
C PRO A 307 -9.30 -34.60 3.97
N ARG A 308 -8.99 -34.55 2.67
CA ARG A 308 -7.71 -35.00 2.09
C ARG A 308 -6.99 -33.91 1.30
N LEU A 309 -7.22 -32.65 1.68
CA LEU A 309 -6.60 -31.48 1.07
C LEU A 309 -5.08 -31.45 1.31
N CYS A 310 -4.65 -31.81 2.52
CA CYS A 310 -3.23 -31.89 2.90
C CYS A 310 -2.76 -33.35 3.03
N GLU A 311 -1.46 -33.58 2.80
CA GLU A 311 -0.85 -34.92 2.95
C GLU A 311 -0.85 -35.42 4.41
N GLN A 312 -0.63 -34.51 5.37
CA GLN A 312 -0.53 -34.84 6.79
C GLN A 312 -1.55 -34.04 7.62
N VAL A 313 -1.21 -32.83 8.06
CA VAL A 313 -2.07 -32.00 8.91
C VAL A 313 -2.62 -30.84 8.09
N CYS A 314 -3.94 -30.69 8.08
CA CYS A 314 -4.60 -29.49 7.56
C CYS A 314 -4.94 -28.57 8.74
N VAL A 315 -4.63 -27.29 8.62
CA VAL A 315 -5.00 -26.26 9.59
C VAL A 315 -5.81 -25.21 8.85
N ASN A 316 -7.06 -25.03 9.25
CA ASN A 316 -7.91 -23.99 8.69
C ASN A 316 -7.43 -22.60 9.14
N THR A 317 -7.48 -21.62 8.25
CA THR A 317 -7.03 -20.24 8.50
C THR A 317 -8.05 -19.27 7.91
N GLU A 318 -8.15 -18.04 8.43
CA GLU A 318 -9.10 -17.07 7.88
C GLU A 318 -8.81 -16.78 6.39
N GLY A 319 -9.74 -17.17 5.51
CA GLY A 319 -9.68 -17.02 4.06
C GLY A 319 -8.97 -18.16 3.32
N GLY A 320 -8.66 -19.27 3.99
CA GLY A 320 -8.04 -20.43 3.35
C GLY A 320 -7.50 -21.47 4.32
N PHE A 321 -6.40 -22.14 3.95
CA PHE A 321 -5.81 -23.18 4.78
C PHE A 321 -4.29 -23.24 4.69
N GLU A 322 -3.68 -23.82 5.72
CA GLU A 322 -2.26 -24.14 5.76
C GLU A 322 -2.05 -25.65 5.98
N CYS A 323 -1.24 -26.27 5.12
CA CYS A 323 -0.80 -27.65 5.32
C CYS A 323 0.47 -27.69 6.18
N ARG A 324 0.44 -28.49 7.25
CA ARG A 324 1.59 -28.68 8.15
C ARG A 324 2.03 -30.14 8.17
N CYS A 325 3.33 -30.33 8.37
CA CYS A 325 3.91 -31.64 8.55
C CYS A 325 3.96 -32.03 10.03
N HIS A 326 3.91 -33.35 10.30
CA HIS A 326 4.15 -33.91 11.61
C HIS A 326 5.58 -33.61 12.09
N ARG A 327 5.82 -33.72 13.40
CA ARG A 327 7.14 -33.53 13.98
C ARG A 327 8.16 -34.50 13.35
N GLY A 328 9.31 -33.97 12.94
CA GLY A 328 10.34 -34.74 12.23
C GLY A 328 10.15 -34.82 10.72
N TYR A 329 9.19 -34.07 10.16
CA TYR A 329 9.00 -33.89 8.73
C TYR A 329 9.04 -32.40 8.37
N GLU A 330 9.52 -32.09 7.17
CA GLU A 330 9.55 -30.76 6.57
C GLU A 330 8.75 -30.73 5.26
N MET A 331 8.22 -29.55 4.94
CA MET A 331 7.45 -29.33 3.71
C MET A 331 8.40 -29.03 2.56
N LEU A 332 8.52 -29.97 1.61
CA LEU A 332 9.33 -29.84 0.41
C LEU A 332 8.43 -30.07 -0.82
N GLU A 333 8.30 -29.05 -1.67
CA GLU A 333 7.49 -29.09 -2.90
C GLU A 333 6.02 -29.52 -2.67
N GLY A 334 5.41 -29.05 -1.56
CA GLY A 334 4.02 -29.39 -1.22
C GLY A 334 3.83 -30.80 -0.67
N ARG A 335 4.91 -31.49 -0.30
CA ARG A 335 4.88 -32.81 0.34
C ARG A 335 5.68 -32.83 1.62
N CYS A 336 5.24 -33.65 2.57
CA CYS A 336 5.93 -33.80 3.83
C CYS A 336 7.01 -34.89 3.74
N ARG A 337 8.27 -34.50 3.87
CA ARG A 337 9.43 -35.41 3.84
C ARG A 337 10.09 -35.49 5.21
N PRO A 338 10.62 -36.66 5.62
CA PRO A 338 11.36 -36.74 6.87
C PRO A 338 12.53 -35.76 6.86
N VAL A 339 12.71 -35.02 7.94
CA VAL A 339 13.87 -34.15 8.13
C VAL A 339 15.11 -35.03 8.14
N SER A 340 16.06 -34.72 7.26
CA SER A 340 17.34 -35.44 7.18
C SER A 340 18.09 -35.35 8.51
N ARG A 341 18.61 -36.46 9.01
CA ARG A 341 19.47 -36.46 10.20
C ARG A 341 20.85 -35.89 9.90
N CYS A 342 21.20 -35.75 8.62
CA CYS A 342 22.46 -35.15 8.18
C CYS A 342 22.56 -33.64 8.45
N TYR A 343 21.44 -32.95 8.69
CA TYR A 343 21.49 -31.53 9.08
C TYR A 343 22.18 -31.30 10.43
N GLU A 344 22.02 -32.23 11.37
CA GLU A 344 22.62 -32.16 12.71
C GLU A 344 23.81 -33.13 12.86
N ALA A 345 24.21 -33.82 11.80
CA ALA A 345 25.27 -34.82 11.85
C ALA A 345 26.65 -34.15 11.94
N PRO A 346 27.49 -34.51 12.93
CA PRO A 346 28.86 -34.02 13.07
C PRO A 346 29.82 -34.70 12.08
N CYS A 347 29.46 -34.83 10.80
CA CYS A 347 30.35 -35.40 9.78
C CYS A 347 31.32 -34.35 9.24
N GLU A 348 32.61 -34.69 9.13
CA GLU A 348 33.63 -33.76 8.63
C GLU A 348 33.44 -33.40 7.15
N GLN A 349 33.03 -34.37 6.31
CA GLN A 349 32.98 -34.19 4.85
C GLN A 349 31.62 -34.53 4.24
N ARG A 350 31.21 -35.80 4.25
CA ARG A 350 29.95 -36.26 3.65
C ARG A 350 29.08 -36.92 4.70
N CYS A 351 27.77 -36.72 4.60
CA CYS A 351 26.77 -37.43 5.37
C CYS A 351 25.74 -38.09 4.44
N GLU A 352 25.30 -39.30 4.79
CA GLU A 352 24.23 -40.02 4.10
C GLU A 352 23.21 -40.53 5.12
N ASP A 353 21.92 -40.27 4.89
CA ASP A 353 20.84 -40.80 5.72
C ASP A 353 20.73 -42.32 5.55
N VAL A 354 20.66 -43.04 6.66
CA VAL A 354 20.46 -44.50 6.69
C VAL A 354 19.30 -44.87 7.62
N PRO A 355 18.63 -46.02 7.40
CA PRO A 355 17.61 -46.49 8.32
C PRO A 355 18.14 -46.54 9.76
N GLY A 356 17.57 -45.72 10.65
CA GLY A 356 17.98 -45.63 12.06
C GLY A 356 19.01 -44.54 12.41
N GLY A 357 19.53 -43.77 11.46
CA GLY A 357 20.53 -42.75 11.78
C GLY A 357 21.10 -42.02 10.55
N TYR A 358 22.39 -41.69 10.63
CA TYR A 358 23.19 -41.16 9.54
C TYR A 358 24.53 -41.91 9.49
N ARG A 359 25.20 -41.90 8.33
CA ARG A 359 26.58 -42.39 8.20
C ARG A 359 27.46 -41.30 7.59
N CYS A 360 28.66 -41.13 8.13
CA CYS A 360 29.64 -40.21 7.56
C CYS A 360 30.47 -40.93 6.49
N GLY A 361 30.84 -40.19 5.45
CA GLY A 361 31.75 -40.63 4.40
C GLY A 361 32.78 -39.55 4.11
N CYS A 362 33.85 -39.95 3.42
CA CYS A 362 34.94 -39.05 3.05
C CYS A 362 35.00 -38.86 1.53
N PHE A 363 35.62 -37.76 1.10
CA PHE A 363 35.96 -37.51 -0.30
C PHE A 363 37.09 -38.45 -0.77
N PRO A 364 37.29 -38.61 -2.09
CA PRO A 364 38.42 -39.38 -2.61
C PRO A 364 39.77 -38.89 -2.05
N GLY A 365 40.67 -39.81 -1.71
CA GLY A 365 41.95 -39.51 -1.03
C GLY A 365 41.86 -39.51 0.50
N TYR A 366 40.67 -39.76 1.05
CA TYR A 366 40.42 -39.83 2.48
C TYR A 366 39.73 -41.13 2.88
N ALA A 367 40.01 -41.60 4.09
CA ALA A 367 39.32 -42.70 4.74
C ALA A 367 38.78 -42.26 6.11
N VAL A 368 37.68 -42.87 6.53
CA VAL A 368 37.09 -42.61 7.84
C VAL A 368 38.05 -43.10 8.92
N ASP A 369 38.30 -42.29 9.95
CA ASP A 369 39.11 -42.69 11.10
C ASP A 369 38.42 -43.86 11.84
N PRO A 370 39.08 -45.04 11.98
CA PRO A 370 38.51 -46.18 12.70
C PRO A 370 38.19 -45.90 14.18
N ARG A 371 38.87 -44.92 14.80
CA ARG A 371 38.67 -44.51 16.19
C ARG A 371 37.60 -43.43 16.33
N VAL A 372 37.42 -42.60 15.30
CA VAL A 372 36.47 -41.48 15.28
C VAL A 372 35.72 -41.46 13.94
N PRO A 373 34.60 -42.20 13.80
CA PRO A 373 33.90 -42.39 12.52
C PRO A 373 33.31 -41.13 11.88
N THR A 374 33.40 -39.99 12.55
CA THR A 374 32.99 -38.67 12.06
C THR A 374 34.11 -37.91 11.35
N ARG A 375 35.37 -38.37 11.49
CA ARG A 375 36.56 -37.72 10.95
C ARG A 375 37.14 -38.46 9.76
N CYS A 376 37.79 -37.70 8.90
CA CYS A 376 38.43 -38.18 7.68
C CYS A 376 39.94 -37.96 7.75
N LEU A 377 40.71 -39.03 7.54
CA LEU A 377 42.16 -39.00 7.49
C LEU A 377 42.64 -39.19 6.06
N LEU A 378 43.74 -38.51 5.70
CA LEU A 378 44.37 -38.65 4.41
C LEU A 378 44.82 -40.11 4.23
N HIS A 379 44.43 -40.74 3.13
CA HIS A 379 44.68 -42.15 2.90
C HIS A 379 45.06 -42.40 1.44
N CYS A 380 46.21 -43.05 1.25
CA CYS A 380 46.70 -43.45 -0.05
C CYS A 380 46.75 -44.97 -0.17
N ASN A 381 46.06 -45.49 -1.18
CA ASN A 381 45.98 -46.93 -1.49
C ASN A 381 46.98 -47.34 -2.59
N ARG A 382 47.90 -46.46 -2.96
CA ARG A 382 48.90 -46.65 -4.01
C ARG A 382 50.22 -46.06 -3.54
N SER A 383 51.33 -46.52 -4.11
CA SER A 383 52.67 -46.02 -3.80
C SER A 383 52.89 -44.55 -4.20
N GLN A 384 51.96 -43.95 -4.96
CA GLN A 384 51.97 -42.53 -5.27
C GLN A 384 50.54 -41.98 -5.25
N CYS A 385 50.35 -40.80 -4.67
CA CYS A 385 49.08 -40.09 -4.63
C CYS A 385 49.28 -38.57 -4.60
N PRO A 386 48.32 -37.77 -5.11
CA PRO A 386 48.42 -36.31 -5.03
C PRO A 386 48.50 -35.85 -3.56
N ALA A 387 49.44 -34.96 -3.25
CA ALA A 387 49.53 -34.35 -1.93
C ALA A 387 48.38 -33.36 -1.72
N GLN A 388 47.94 -33.20 -0.46
CA GLN A 388 46.97 -32.16 -0.15
C GLN A 388 47.68 -30.93 0.40
N CYS A 389 47.51 -29.81 -0.31
CA CYS A 389 48.20 -28.57 -0.03
C CYS A 389 47.20 -27.50 0.42
N ASP A 390 47.53 -26.78 1.48
CA ASP A 390 46.74 -25.62 1.90
C ASP A 390 47.04 -24.44 0.97
N PRO A 391 46.02 -23.87 0.29
CA PRO A 391 46.19 -22.71 -0.58
C PRO A 391 46.83 -21.48 0.10
N HIS A 392 46.74 -21.37 1.42
CA HIS A 392 47.21 -20.21 2.18
C HIS A 392 48.62 -20.35 2.73
N SER A 393 49.08 -21.57 3.04
CA SER A 393 50.39 -21.79 3.67
C SER A 393 51.45 -22.34 2.70
N LEU A 394 51.06 -22.69 1.46
CA LEU A 394 51.91 -23.36 0.45
C LEU A 394 52.58 -24.64 0.98
N SER A 395 52.12 -25.15 2.13
CA SER A 395 52.60 -26.37 2.75
C SER A 395 51.68 -27.52 2.35
N CYS A 396 52.29 -28.62 1.92
CA CYS A 396 51.60 -29.85 1.58
C CYS A 396 51.90 -30.91 2.62
N GLU A 397 50.86 -31.64 2.99
CA GLU A 397 50.97 -32.74 3.93
C GLU A 397 50.77 -34.06 3.18
N CYS A 398 51.61 -35.03 3.52
CA CYS A 398 51.50 -36.40 3.05
C CYS A 398 51.04 -37.30 4.20
N PRO A 399 50.34 -38.41 3.90
CA PRO A 399 50.04 -39.41 4.91
C PRO A 399 51.33 -39.94 5.54
N GLU A 400 51.24 -40.46 6.76
CA GLU A 400 52.37 -41.16 7.40
C GLU A 400 52.89 -42.29 6.49
N GLY A 401 54.22 -42.44 6.38
CA GLY A 401 54.86 -43.40 5.48
C GLY A 401 55.06 -42.92 4.03
N PHE A 402 54.71 -41.67 3.72
CA PHE A 402 54.96 -41.05 2.41
C PHE A 402 55.82 -39.79 2.53
N LEU A 403 56.66 -39.52 1.53
CA LEU A 403 57.43 -38.30 1.37
C LEU A 403 56.83 -37.43 0.28
N LEU A 404 56.92 -36.11 0.47
CA LEU A 404 56.56 -35.13 -0.55
C LEU A 404 57.67 -35.05 -1.59
N ASP A 405 57.33 -35.33 -2.85
CA ASP A 405 58.23 -35.16 -3.99
C ASP A 405 57.95 -33.81 -4.67
N ASP A 406 58.99 -32.96 -4.71
CA ASP A 406 58.92 -31.53 -5.07
C ASP A 406 59.43 -31.27 -6.50
N ASP A 407 59.34 -32.24 -7.41
CA ASP A 407 59.75 -32.03 -8.80
C ASP A 407 58.79 -31.04 -9.53
N ALA A 408 59.36 -29.90 -9.91
CA ALA A 408 58.69 -28.63 -10.17
C ALA A 408 57.82 -28.54 -11.45
N ASP A 409 57.38 -29.65 -12.03
CA ASP A 409 56.53 -29.64 -13.24
C ASP A 409 55.36 -30.64 -13.23
N SER A 410 55.21 -31.48 -12.19
CA SER A 410 54.12 -32.49 -12.11
C SER A 410 53.12 -32.30 -10.97
N GLY A 411 53.26 -31.23 -10.18
CA GLY A 411 52.46 -31.04 -8.97
C GLY A 411 53.00 -31.86 -7.80
N GLN A 412 52.71 -31.39 -6.59
CA GLN A 412 53.17 -32.01 -5.35
C GLN A 412 52.53 -33.39 -5.17
N VAL A 413 53.36 -34.43 -5.17
CA VAL A 413 52.93 -35.84 -5.08
C VAL A 413 53.55 -36.45 -3.83
N CYS A 414 52.74 -37.20 -3.10
CA CYS A 414 53.20 -38.05 -2.02
C CYS A 414 53.66 -39.38 -2.60
N VAL A 415 54.94 -39.69 -2.44
CA VAL A 415 55.57 -40.93 -2.85
C VAL A 415 55.84 -41.78 -1.62
N ASP A 416 55.47 -43.04 -1.70
CA ASP A 416 55.68 -44.03 -0.65
C ASP A 416 57.16 -44.15 -0.31
N ILE A 417 57.46 -44.16 0.99
CA ILE A 417 58.82 -44.39 1.46
C ILE A 417 59.10 -45.87 1.28
N ASP A 418 60.03 -46.24 0.41
CA ASP A 418 60.46 -47.64 0.36
C ASP A 418 61.47 -47.90 1.49
N GLU A 419 60.99 -48.39 2.63
CA GLU A 419 61.87 -48.71 3.76
C GLU A 419 62.76 -49.92 3.47
N CYS A 420 62.40 -50.77 2.50
CA CYS A 420 63.24 -51.89 2.10
C CYS A 420 64.53 -51.42 1.39
N ASP A 421 64.43 -50.38 0.55
CA ASP A 421 65.59 -49.78 -0.12
C ASP A 421 66.55 -49.10 0.87
N MET A 422 66.02 -48.62 1.99
CA MET A 422 66.78 -48.01 3.09
C MET A 422 67.42 -49.07 4.03
N ASN A 423 67.29 -50.37 3.70
CA ASN A 423 67.78 -51.50 4.49
C ASN A 423 67.28 -51.50 5.94
N PHE A 424 66.02 -51.08 6.13
CA PHE A 424 65.42 -50.93 7.46
C PHE A 424 65.16 -52.26 8.15
N CYS A 425 65.05 -53.38 7.40
CA CYS A 425 64.87 -54.74 7.90
C CYS A 425 66.21 -55.51 7.98
N GLN A 426 66.38 -56.36 8.99
CA GLN A 426 67.60 -57.20 9.12
C GLN A 426 67.71 -58.34 8.08
N HIS A 427 66.58 -58.85 7.59
CA HIS A 427 66.51 -59.97 6.64
C HIS A 427 65.70 -59.57 5.40
N ASN A 428 64.64 -60.32 5.06
CA ASN A 428 63.79 -60.03 3.91
C ASN A 428 62.83 -58.88 4.24
N CYS A 429 62.44 -58.11 3.22
CA CYS A 429 61.52 -56.98 3.36
C CYS A 429 60.51 -56.99 2.21
N THR A 430 59.26 -56.60 2.50
CA THR A 430 58.23 -56.34 1.49
C THR A 430 57.64 -54.96 1.73
N ASN A 431 57.81 -54.05 0.77
CA ASN A 431 57.26 -52.70 0.81
C ASN A 431 55.74 -52.70 0.51
N ARG A 432 54.98 -51.86 1.20
CA ARG A 432 53.54 -51.65 1.00
C ARG A 432 53.26 -50.12 1.02
N PRO A 433 52.22 -49.63 0.33
CA PRO A 433 51.90 -48.21 0.37
C PRO A 433 51.65 -47.70 1.81
N GLY A 434 52.52 -46.81 2.29
CA GLY A 434 52.55 -46.20 3.62
C GLY A 434 53.17 -47.05 4.73
N SER A 435 53.74 -48.23 4.42
CA SER A 435 54.30 -49.14 5.43
C SER A 435 55.15 -50.26 4.85
N TYR A 436 56.00 -50.88 5.65
CA TYR A 436 56.75 -52.06 5.23
C TYR A 436 56.49 -53.26 6.15
N GLU A 437 56.83 -54.45 5.66
CA GLU A 437 56.75 -55.68 6.42
C GLU A 437 58.08 -56.45 6.32
N CYS A 438 58.75 -56.64 7.45
CA CYS A 438 59.99 -57.41 7.53
C CYS A 438 59.71 -58.90 7.77
N HIS A 439 60.47 -59.75 7.09
CA HIS A 439 60.38 -61.22 7.19
C HIS A 439 61.75 -61.80 7.55
N CYS A 440 61.82 -62.66 8.57
CA CYS A 440 63.06 -63.29 8.97
C CYS A 440 63.37 -64.55 8.14
N HIS A 441 64.67 -64.84 7.93
CA HIS A 441 65.10 -66.11 7.33
C HIS A 441 64.74 -67.32 8.22
N ALA A 442 64.70 -68.51 7.62
CA ALA A 442 64.41 -69.75 8.35
C ALA A 442 65.38 -69.96 9.53
N GLY A 443 64.83 -70.23 10.72
CA GLY A 443 65.61 -70.34 11.96
C GLY A 443 65.74 -69.03 12.74
N TYR A 444 65.04 -67.96 12.35
CA TYR A 444 64.99 -66.67 13.05
C TYR A 444 63.54 -66.19 13.24
N GLN A 445 63.24 -65.48 14.33
CA GLN A 445 61.92 -64.89 14.62
C GLN A 445 62.02 -63.36 14.75
N LEU A 446 61.00 -62.65 14.26
CA LEU A 446 60.90 -61.20 14.33
C LEU A 446 60.53 -60.80 15.78
N LEU A 447 61.45 -60.13 16.48
CA LEU A 447 61.26 -59.70 17.87
C LEU A 447 60.59 -58.32 17.94
N ASP A 448 61.08 -57.39 17.14
CA ASP A 448 60.56 -56.03 16.93
C ASP A 448 60.32 -55.80 15.44
N GLN A 449 59.70 -54.69 15.04
CA GLN A 449 59.29 -54.43 13.65
C GLN A 449 60.40 -54.61 12.59
N ASN A 450 61.69 -54.60 12.96
CA ASN A 450 62.81 -54.78 12.04
C ASN A 450 63.94 -55.75 12.47
N HIS A 451 63.88 -56.35 13.66
CA HIS A 451 64.99 -57.14 14.21
C HIS A 451 64.64 -58.63 14.34
N CYS A 452 65.52 -59.47 13.80
CA CYS A 452 65.39 -60.92 13.75
C CYS A 452 66.38 -61.60 14.70
N VAL A 453 65.86 -62.35 15.67
CA VAL A 453 66.68 -63.13 16.60
C VAL A 453 66.75 -64.59 16.15
N LYS A 454 67.95 -65.19 16.21
CA LYS A 454 68.12 -66.61 15.91
C LYS A 454 67.32 -67.41 16.93
N ILE A 455 66.50 -68.32 16.46
CA ILE A 455 65.82 -69.29 17.32
C ILE A 455 66.94 -70.11 17.99
N PRO A 456 67.05 -70.12 19.33
CA PRO A 456 68.08 -70.86 20.03
C PRO A 456 68.14 -72.32 19.55
N GLU A 457 69.33 -72.81 19.21
CA GLU A 457 69.56 -74.19 18.74
C GLU A 457 69.54 -75.22 19.88
N ASP A 458 68.74 -74.97 20.93
CA ASP A 458 68.50 -75.91 22.04
C ASP A 458 67.06 -76.45 22.10
N ASP A 459 66.26 -76.22 21.05
CA ASP A 459 65.02 -76.99 20.80
C ASP A 459 65.08 -77.69 19.43
N ARG A 460 66.24 -78.27 19.11
CA ARG A 460 66.28 -79.43 18.21
C ARG A 460 66.30 -80.71 19.04
N GLU A 461 65.17 -81.00 19.67
CA GLU A 461 64.60 -82.34 19.82
C GLU A 461 63.27 -82.23 20.58
N GLY A 462 62.16 -82.56 19.91
CA GLY A 462 60.85 -82.54 20.54
C GLY A 462 59.69 -82.57 19.56
N GLU A 463 59.60 -83.62 18.75
CA GLU A 463 58.37 -83.99 18.07
C GLU A 463 57.28 -84.28 19.11
N TYR A 464 56.28 -83.39 19.26
CA TYR A 464 54.96 -83.83 19.74
C TYR A 464 53.82 -82.90 19.33
N SER A 465 52.78 -83.59 18.86
CA SER A 465 51.48 -83.17 18.35
C SER A 465 50.70 -82.18 19.21
N GLY A 466 50.05 -81.23 18.53
CA GLY A 466 49.03 -80.35 19.10
C GLY A 466 48.10 -79.86 18.00
N ASP A 467 47.23 -80.75 17.55
CA ASP A 467 46.04 -80.49 16.75
C ASP A 467 45.14 -79.45 17.44
N PHE A 468 44.82 -78.35 16.74
CA PHE A 468 43.53 -77.65 16.80
C PHE A 468 43.41 -76.77 15.55
N GLY A 469 42.72 -77.26 14.52
CA GLY A 469 42.09 -76.39 13.51
C GLY A 469 40.87 -75.64 14.10
N PRO A 470 40.05 -74.92 13.30
CA PRO A 470 40.28 -74.43 11.93
C PRO A 470 40.16 -72.89 11.86
N GLY A 471 41.06 -72.24 11.12
CA GLY A 471 40.85 -70.86 10.68
C GLY A 471 39.68 -70.78 9.67
N PRO A 472 38.81 -69.77 9.73
CA PRO A 472 37.66 -69.66 8.84
C PRO A 472 38.12 -69.56 7.39
N GLN A 473 37.61 -70.47 6.58
CA GLN A 473 37.78 -70.47 5.15
C GLN A 473 37.13 -69.21 4.56
N THR A 474 37.93 -68.37 3.92
CA THR A 474 37.43 -67.39 2.97
C THR A 474 36.96 -68.15 1.72
N PRO A 475 35.71 -67.96 1.26
CA PRO A 475 35.25 -68.61 0.05
C PRO A 475 36.02 -68.06 -1.15
N ILE A 476 36.67 -68.98 -1.89
CA ILE A 476 37.15 -68.75 -3.25
C ILE A 476 35.93 -68.36 -4.10
N PRO A 477 35.86 -67.15 -4.69
CA PRO A 477 34.86 -66.87 -5.71
C PRO A 477 35.31 -67.57 -6.99
N SER A 478 34.76 -68.76 -7.23
CA SER A 478 34.69 -69.35 -8.56
C SER A 478 33.62 -68.61 -9.37
N ARG A 479 33.96 -67.43 -9.89
CA ARG A 479 33.26 -66.85 -11.04
C ARG A 479 34.29 -66.38 -12.06
N THR A 480 34.35 -67.13 -13.15
CA THR A 480 34.87 -66.64 -14.43
C THR A 480 34.22 -65.30 -14.76
N PRO A 481 34.94 -64.33 -15.37
CA PRO A 481 34.36 -63.05 -15.76
C PRO A 481 33.15 -63.28 -16.66
N PRO A 482 32.05 -62.50 -16.51
CA PRO A 482 30.94 -62.61 -17.44
C PRO A 482 31.45 -62.28 -18.83
N LYS A 483 31.27 -63.21 -19.77
CA LYS A 483 31.32 -62.90 -21.20
C LYS A 483 30.41 -61.71 -21.43
N ALA A 484 30.93 -60.66 -22.08
CA ALA A 484 30.13 -59.54 -22.54
C ALA A 484 28.91 -60.11 -23.31
N GLU A 485 27.73 -59.96 -22.73
CA GLU A 485 26.50 -60.26 -23.45
C GLU A 485 26.40 -59.28 -24.60
N HIS A 486 26.44 -59.81 -25.82
CA HIS A 486 26.09 -59.05 -27.00
C HIS A 486 24.69 -58.46 -26.79
N LEU A 487 24.58 -57.14 -26.94
CA LEU A 487 23.29 -56.43 -26.93
C LEU A 487 22.31 -57.19 -27.86
N HIS A 488 21.17 -57.58 -27.29
CA HIS A 488 20.10 -58.21 -28.05
C HIS A 488 19.75 -57.32 -29.26
N PRO A 489 19.60 -57.86 -30.48
CA PRO A 489 19.35 -57.05 -31.69
C PRO A 489 18.16 -56.08 -31.53
N GLY A 490 17.18 -56.43 -30.69
CA GLY A 490 16.03 -55.58 -30.37
C GLY A 490 16.36 -54.31 -29.58
N VAL A 491 17.41 -54.30 -28.75
CA VAL A 491 17.83 -53.11 -27.99
C VAL A 491 18.53 -52.11 -28.91
N LEU A 492 19.35 -52.59 -29.85
CA LEU A 492 19.97 -51.75 -30.89
C LEU A 492 18.93 -51.14 -31.83
N VAL A 493 17.90 -51.91 -32.21
CA VAL A 493 16.77 -51.39 -33.00
C VAL A 493 15.97 -50.37 -32.19
N GLY A 494 15.74 -50.60 -30.89
CA GLY A 494 15.05 -49.65 -30.01
C GLY A 494 15.79 -48.32 -29.85
N ILE A 495 17.10 -48.35 -29.67
CA ILE A 495 17.94 -47.15 -29.59
C ILE A 495 17.96 -46.41 -30.93
N ALA A 496 18.06 -47.12 -32.06
CA ALA A 496 18.02 -46.53 -33.39
C ALA A 496 16.67 -45.86 -33.70
N VAL A 497 15.54 -46.50 -33.35
CA VAL A 497 14.20 -45.94 -33.53
C VAL A 497 13.96 -44.75 -32.60
N GLY A 498 14.46 -44.80 -31.35
CA GLY A 498 14.41 -43.69 -30.41
C GLY A 498 15.22 -42.47 -30.88
N ALA A 499 16.42 -42.70 -31.41
CA ALA A 499 17.25 -41.63 -31.97
C ALA A 499 16.62 -40.99 -33.23
N LEU A 500 16.03 -41.81 -34.11
CA LEU A 500 15.34 -41.34 -35.32
C LEU A 500 14.07 -40.54 -34.98
N SER A 501 13.30 -40.97 -33.98
CA SER A 501 12.09 -40.24 -33.56
C SER A 501 12.43 -38.94 -32.83
N ALA A 502 13.49 -38.89 -32.02
CA ALA A 502 14.00 -37.65 -31.43
C ALA A 502 14.51 -36.66 -32.50
N ALA A 503 15.23 -37.15 -33.51
CA ALA A 503 15.71 -36.32 -34.63
C ALA A 503 14.56 -35.73 -35.46
N LEU A 504 13.50 -36.51 -35.72
CA LEU A 504 12.30 -36.03 -36.41
C LEU A 504 11.53 -34.98 -35.59
N ALA A 505 11.45 -35.15 -34.26
CA ALA A 505 10.83 -34.16 -33.38
C ALA A 505 11.60 -32.83 -33.37
N LEU A 506 12.93 -32.89 -33.35
CA LEU A 506 13.78 -31.69 -33.41
C LEU A 506 13.68 -30.98 -34.77
N LEU A 507 13.61 -31.74 -35.88
CA LEU A 507 13.36 -31.17 -37.22
C LEU A 507 11.98 -30.53 -37.33
N ALA A 508 10.94 -31.13 -36.76
CA ALA A 508 9.59 -30.57 -36.73
C ALA A 508 9.53 -29.27 -35.90
N LEU A 509 10.22 -29.23 -34.75
CA LEU A 509 10.33 -28.03 -33.92
C LEU A 509 11.11 -26.92 -34.65
N GLY A 510 12.21 -27.27 -35.31
CA GLY A 510 12.99 -26.35 -36.14
C GLY A 510 12.16 -25.75 -37.29
N TYR A 511 11.37 -26.58 -37.98
CA TYR A 511 10.45 -26.13 -39.02
C TYR A 511 9.37 -25.19 -38.48
N HIS A 512 8.82 -25.47 -37.29
CA HIS A 512 7.82 -24.61 -36.66
C HIS A 512 8.38 -23.24 -36.25
N LEU A 513 9.61 -23.21 -35.75
CA LEU A 513 10.31 -21.98 -35.37
C LEU A 513 10.71 -21.15 -36.61
N ALA A 514 11.17 -21.80 -37.69
CA ALA A 514 11.43 -21.14 -38.97
C ALA A 514 10.15 -20.56 -39.58
N LYS A 515 9.03 -21.29 -39.53
CA LYS A 515 7.73 -20.82 -40.01
C LYS A 515 7.18 -19.63 -39.21
N LYS A 516 7.48 -19.54 -37.91
CA LYS A 516 7.15 -18.36 -37.08
C LYS A 516 8.02 -17.14 -37.41
N ARG A 517 9.28 -17.32 -37.85
CA ARG A 517 10.17 -16.21 -38.23
C ARG A 517 9.93 -15.64 -39.63
N CYS A 518 9.23 -16.35 -40.52
CA CYS A 518 8.98 -15.91 -41.90
C CYS A 518 7.59 -15.31 -42.16
N ARG A 519 6.77 -15.02 -41.13
CA ARG A 519 5.56 -14.21 -41.30
C ARG A 519 5.92 -12.73 -41.10
N PRO A 520 5.82 -11.85 -42.12
CA PRO A 520 5.85 -10.42 -41.88
C PRO A 520 4.58 -10.03 -41.09
N PRO A 521 4.63 -9.01 -40.22
CA PRO A 521 3.48 -8.61 -39.44
C PRO A 521 2.38 -8.08 -40.37
N ALA A 522 1.26 -8.78 -40.41
CA ALA A 522 0.05 -8.25 -41.01
C ALA A 522 -0.47 -7.13 -40.10
N THR A 523 -0.54 -5.95 -40.70
CA THR A 523 -1.19 -4.74 -40.19
C THR A 523 -2.62 -5.04 -39.74
N MET A 524 -2.95 -4.75 -38.47
CA MET A 524 -4.35 -4.58 -38.07
C MET A 524 -4.80 -3.18 -38.50
N ASP A 525 -5.74 -3.16 -39.43
CA ASP A 525 -6.52 -1.98 -39.80
C ASP A 525 -7.40 -1.54 -38.62
N TYR A 526 -7.21 -0.30 -38.16
CA TYR A 526 -8.27 0.48 -37.50
C TYR A 526 -8.57 1.69 -38.37
N LYS A 527 -9.82 1.78 -38.85
CA LYS A 527 -10.31 2.82 -39.73
C LYS A 527 -10.91 3.98 -38.91
N CYS A 528 -10.16 5.09 -38.91
CA CYS A 528 -10.54 6.52 -38.96
C CYS A 528 -11.53 7.15 -37.96
N SER A 529 -11.08 8.18 -37.22
CA SER A 529 -11.26 9.62 -37.57
C SER A 529 -10.56 10.56 -36.54
N GLY A 530 -9.71 11.51 -37.00
CA GLY A 530 -8.98 12.52 -36.18
C GLY A 530 -9.78 13.82 -35.93
N PRO A 531 -9.17 15.04 -35.81
CA PRO A 531 -7.77 15.42 -35.51
C PRO A 531 -7.62 16.50 -34.39
N HIS A 532 -6.46 16.61 -33.72
CA HIS A 532 -5.71 17.87 -33.46
C HIS A 532 -4.47 17.63 -32.56
N GLU A 533 -3.32 18.03 -33.10
CA GLU A 533 -2.06 18.53 -32.52
C GLU A 533 -1.79 18.40 -31.00
N LYS A 534 -0.63 17.84 -30.63
CA LYS A 534 0.56 18.63 -30.23
C LYS A 534 1.81 17.78 -29.94
N GLU A 535 2.88 18.22 -30.59
CA GLU A 535 4.33 18.17 -30.34
C GLU A 535 4.94 17.68 -29.00
N MET A 536 6.22 17.29 -29.19
CA MET A 536 7.33 17.09 -28.24
C MET A 536 7.29 15.74 -27.50
N GLY A 537 8.29 14.86 -27.60
CA GLY A 537 9.69 14.97 -28.01
C GLY A 537 10.46 14.06 -27.05
N LEU A 538 11.38 13.22 -27.54
CA LEU A 538 12.59 12.69 -26.87
C LEU A 538 13.17 11.55 -27.72
N GLN A 539 14.30 11.85 -28.39
CA GLN A 539 15.29 10.85 -28.83
C GLN A 539 16.07 10.34 -27.61
N PRO A 540 16.47 9.05 -27.55
CA PRO A 540 17.73 8.61 -28.18
C PRO A 540 17.57 7.20 -28.82
N VAL A 541 18.38 6.71 -29.76
CA VAL A 541 19.80 6.33 -29.66
C VAL A 541 20.25 5.95 -31.09
N ALA A 542 21.46 6.32 -31.50
CA ALA A 542 22.14 5.65 -32.60
C ALA A 542 23.66 5.57 -32.36
N SER A 543 24.13 4.39 -31.99
CA SER A 543 25.33 3.74 -32.52
C SER A 543 25.13 2.22 -32.28
N GLY A 544 25.36 1.29 -33.19
CA GLY A 544 26.26 1.26 -34.32
C GLY A 544 27.33 0.21 -34.06
N CYS A 545 27.10 -1.04 -34.47
CA CYS A 545 28.02 -1.82 -35.31
C CYS A 545 27.58 -3.29 -35.42
N ALA A 546 27.64 -3.78 -36.65
CA ALA A 546 27.50 -5.17 -37.04
C ALA A 546 28.87 -5.87 -37.03
N ALA A 547 28.87 -7.14 -36.63
CA ALA A 547 29.57 -8.26 -37.28
C ALA A 547 28.90 -9.54 -36.79
#